data_AF-A0A966KFU7-F1
#
_entry.id   AF-A0A966KFU7-F1
#
_cell.length_a   1.000
_cell.length_b   1.000
_cell.length_c   1.000
_cell.angle_alpha   90.00
_cell.angle_beta   90.00
_cell.angle_gamma   90.00
#
_symmetry.space_group_name_H-M   'P 1'
#
loop_
_entity.id
_entity.type
_entity.pdbx_description
1 polymer ?
#
loop_
_entity_poly.entity_id
_entity_poly.type
_entity_poly.pdbx_seq_one_letter_code
_entity_poly.pdbx_strand_id
1 'polypeptide(L)' 'PSINIEELDAGINSGEIACELVEDVSHDTVMTNSFGFGGTNGSMLLSRYYE' A
#
# COMPACT_ATOMS: atom_id res chain seq x y z
N PRO A 1 0.05 10.09 1.44
CA PRO A 1 -1.07 9.87 2.39
C PRO A 1 -2.35 9.41 1.68
N SER A 2 -3.15 8.58 2.36
CA SER A 2 -4.54 8.30 2.02
C SER A 2 -5.43 9.49 2.43
N ILE A 3 -5.34 10.58 1.67
CA ILE A 3 -5.85 11.92 2.05
C ILE A 3 -7.36 12.04 2.27
N ASN A 4 -8.15 11.04 1.85
CA ASN A 4 -9.61 11.06 1.97
C ASN A 4 -10.13 10.32 3.20
N ILE A 5 -9.24 9.82 4.06
CA ILE A 5 -9.62 9.11 5.28
C ILE A 5 -9.81 10.13 6.41
N GLU A 6 -11.03 10.24 6.92
CA GLU A 6 -11.37 11.06 8.10
C GLU A 6 -11.41 10.23 9.39
N GLU A 7 -11.84 8.97 9.29
CA GLU A 7 -11.94 8.01 10.39
C GLU A 7 -11.53 6.62 9.88
N LEU A 8 -10.73 5.89 10.67
CA LEU A 8 -10.34 4.51 10.37
C LEU A 8 -11.45 3.55 10.79
N ASP A 9 -11.61 2.48 10.02
CA ASP A 9 -12.48 1.37 10.41
C ASP A 9 -12.00 0.74 11.73
N ALA A 10 -12.93 0.35 12.60
CA ALA A 10 -12.60 -0.23 13.91
C ALA A 10 -11.80 -1.55 13.84
N GLY A 11 -11.83 -2.24 12.70
CA GLY A 11 -11.04 -3.44 12.44
C GLY A 11 -9.60 -3.17 11.99
N ILE A 12 -9.23 -1.91 11.73
CA ILE A 12 -7.89 -1.50 11.30
C ILE A 12 -7.12 -0.96 12.51
N ASN A 13 -5.92 -1.49 12.73
CA ASN A 13 -5.05 -1.01 13.79
C ASN A 13 -4.37 0.31 13.38
N SER A 14 -4.06 1.14 14.37
CA SER A 14 -3.29 2.37 14.13
C SER A 14 -1.95 2.05 13.45
N GLY A 15 -1.68 2.73 12.34
CA GLY A 15 -0.44 2.58 11.56
C GLY A 15 -0.49 1.58 10.40
N GLU A 16 -1.56 0.80 10.25
CA GLU A 16 -1.71 -0.12 9.10
C GLU A 16 -1.95 0.62 7.78
N ILE A 17 -2.55 1.83 7.85
CA ILE A 17 -2.80 2.71 6.71
C ILE A 17 -2.12 4.06 6.93
N ALA A 18 -1.30 4.49 5.97
CA ALA A 18 -0.63 5.79 6.02
C ALA A 18 -1.63 6.94 5.79
N CYS A 19 -2.08 7.58 6.88
CA CYS A 19 -2.98 8.73 6.83
C CYS A 19 -2.23 10.07 6.68
N GLU A 20 -0.94 10.10 7.03
CA GLU A 20 -0.06 11.27 6.92
C GLU A 20 1.06 11.02 5.89
N LEU A 21 1.73 12.09 5.45
CA LEU A 21 2.93 11.96 4.62
C LEU A 21 4.08 11.47 5.50
N VAL A 22 4.79 10.44 5.06
CA VAL A 22 6.06 10.03 5.65
C VAL A 22 7.16 10.43 4.66
N GLU A 23 8.02 11.34 5.08
CA GLU A 23 9.13 11.85 4.28
C GLU A 23 10.37 10.95 4.42
N ASP A 24 11.34 11.11 3.52
CA ASP A 24 12.64 10.43 3.54
C ASP A 24 12.61 8.89 3.58
N VAL A 25 11.55 8.28 3.06
CA VAL A 25 11.43 6.82 2.96
C VAL A 25 12.16 6.30 1.71
N SER A 26 13.05 5.33 1.89
CA SER A 26 13.58 4.54 0.77
C SER A 26 12.74 3.28 0.56
N HIS A 27 12.14 3.14 -0.62
CA HIS A 27 11.46 1.91 -1.02
C HIS A 27 12.40 1.01 -1.82
N ASP A 28 12.70 -0.17 -1.28
CA ASP A 28 13.49 -1.18 -1.99
C ASP A 28 12.63 -2.00 -2.95
N THR A 29 11.42 -2.37 -2.51
CA THR A 29 10.42 -3.08 -3.31
C THR A 29 9.03 -2.58 -2.94
N VAL A 30 8.19 -2.38 -3.94
CA VAL A 30 6.77 -2.07 -3.76
C VAL A 30 5.93 -3.21 -4.32
N MET A 31 4.87 -3.56 -3.61
CA MET A 31 3.90 -4.55 -4.08
C MET A 31 2.62 -3.83 -4.50
N THR A 32 2.09 -4.21 -5.66
CA THR A 32 0.71 -3.90 -6.04
C THR A 32 -0.07 -5.19 -6.13
N ASN A 33 -1.31 -5.16 -5.68
CA ASN A 33 -2.20 -6.32 -5.68
C ASN A 33 -3.59 -5.89 -6.15
N SER A 34 -4.20 -6.72 -6.97
CA SER A 34 -5.53 -6.49 -7.53
C SER A 34 -6.36 -7.77 -7.53
N PHE A 35 -7.67 -7.61 -7.33
CA PHE A 35 -8.65 -8.68 -7.43
C PHE A 35 -9.63 -8.36 -8.56
N GLY A 36 -9.66 -9.22 -9.57
CA GLY A 36 -10.55 -9.13 -10.73
C GLY A 36 -11.76 -10.05 -10.63
N PHE A 37 -12.75 -9.79 -11.48
CA PHE A 37 -13.92 -10.66 -11.64
C PHE A 37 -13.52 -12.10 -11.96
N GLY A 38 -14.35 -13.06 -11.52
CA GLY A 38 -14.07 -14.49 -11.69
C GLY A 38 -13.04 -15.06 -10.72
N GLY A 39 -12.72 -14.34 -9.64
CA GLY A 39 -11.80 -14.82 -8.60
C GLY A 39 -10.32 -14.73 -8.99
N THR A 40 -9.96 -13.84 -9.90
CA THR A 40 -8.58 -13.67 -10.33
C THR A 40 -7.83 -12.73 -9.38
N ASN A 41 -6.67 -13.14 -8.90
CA ASN A 41 -5.73 -12.26 -8.19
C ASN A 41 -4.52 -11.99 -9.09
N GLY A 42 -4.09 -10.72 -9.15
CA GLY A 42 -2.82 -10.34 -9.75
C GLY A 42 -1.99 -9.54 -8.75
N SER A 43 -0.87 -10.12 -8.32
CA SER A 43 0.13 -9.46 -7.49
C SER A 43 1.41 -9.22 -8.31
N MET A 44 1.95 -8.01 -8.23
CA MET A 44 3.22 -7.65 -8.84
C MET A 44 4.13 -6.99 -7.81
N LEU A 45 5.40 -7.35 -7.85
CA LEU A 45 6.45 -6.71 -7.04
C LEU A 45 7.40 -5.99 -7.98
N LEU A 46 7.64 -4.71 -7.70
CA LEU A 46 8.57 -3.87 -8.45
C LEU A 46 9.68 -3.45 -7.49
N SER A 47 10.89 -3.90 -7.77
CA SER A 47 12.08 -3.57 -6.97
C SER A 47 12.89 -2.48 -7.63
N ARG A 48 13.57 -1.67 -6.81
CA ARG A 48 14.61 -0.78 -7.29
C ARG A 48 15.68 -1.60 -8.02
N TYR A 49 16.08 -1.14 -9.19
CA TYR A 49 17.19 -1.75 -9.91
C TYR A 49 18.51 -1.36 -9.25
N TYR A 50 19.36 -2.35 -9.04
CA TYR A 50 20.74 -2.18 -8.60
C TYR A 50 21.64 -2.71 -9.72
N GLU A 51 22.64 -1.92 -10.11
CA GLU A 51 23.63 -2.30 -11.13
C GLU A 51 24.56 -3.44 -10.68
#